data_AF-A0A0P7TXR3-F1
#
_entry.id   AF-A0A0P7TXR3-F1
#
_cell.length_a   1.000
_cell.length_b   1.000
_cell.length_c   1.000
_cell.angle_alpha   90.00
_cell.angle_beta   90.00
_cell.angle_gamma   90.00
#
_symmetry.space_group_name_H-M   'P 1'
#
loop_
_entity.id
_entity.type
_entity.pdbx_description
1 polymer ?
#
loop_
_entity_poly.entity_id
_entity_poly.type
_entity_poly.pdbx_seq_one_letter_code
_entity_poly.pdbx_strand_id
1 'polypeptide(L)'
;VSSERYDYKEIRSFMENKVPLRDSKVRDFLRYNRKALSRIYPKGQRVDSANYDPLPLWICGCHMVALNFQTADKFMQVNNALFSLNGGTGYVLQPEMMRSDGFNPKMQQDKKVQYTVTIRVIAARHLPKPGRSLTSPFVEIEVFGLYAEDSKFKTTVCQDNGLNPVWPAPPVPVEFLVCEPELTFVRFVVNEEDMFSDPNFLAQATFPFKGIRSGYRSVPLKNGYSEDIELASLLVYIDVQKVGKAEEELYSSSSQLRKRQAELSNELFLYDTHSNLQHASPAHRRNDIIQELSSTESQLLKIQETKEKMKEKKICNSKFYS
;
A
#
# COMPACT_ATOMS: atom_id res chain seq x y z
N VAL A 1 2.04 15.36 29.19
CA VAL A 1 1.49 16.68 28.82
C VAL A 1 0.25 16.80 29.68
N SER A 2 0.22 17.73 30.63
CA SER A 2 -0.90 17.88 31.57
C SER A 2 -2.19 18.19 30.81
N SER A 3 -3.34 17.91 31.43
CA SER A 3 -4.69 18.13 30.90
C SER A 3 -5.08 19.61 30.74
N GLU A 4 -4.18 20.45 30.24
CA GLU A 4 -4.50 21.82 29.88
C GLU A 4 -5.42 21.83 28.64
N ARG A 5 -6.46 22.67 28.67
CA ARG A 5 -7.31 22.96 27.52
C ARG A 5 -6.45 23.58 26.43
N TYR A 6 -6.09 22.79 25.41
CA TYR A 6 -5.43 23.31 24.23
C TYR A 6 -6.43 24.08 23.38
N ASP A 7 -6.09 25.31 22.97
CA ASP A 7 -6.85 26.11 22.00
C ASP A 7 -6.41 25.73 20.58
N TYR A 8 -7.36 25.60 19.65
CA TYR A 8 -7.10 25.32 18.24
C TYR A 8 -6.32 26.47 17.55
N LYS A 9 -6.27 27.65 18.18
CA LYS A 9 -5.49 28.81 17.73
C LYS A 9 -4.00 28.73 18.08
N GLU A 10 -3.61 27.82 18.97
CA GLU A 10 -2.21 27.67 19.41
C GLU A 10 -1.46 26.65 18.55
N ILE A 11 -0.21 26.98 18.24
CA ILE A 11 0.74 26.08 17.57
C ILE A 11 1.89 25.80 18.53
N ARG A 12 2.18 24.53 18.80
CA ARG A 12 3.32 24.12 19.62
C ARG A 12 4.44 23.57 18.76
N SER A 13 5.67 24.02 19.04
CA SER A 13 6.88 23.56 18.36
C SER A 13 7.68 22.58 19.23
N PHE A 14 8.17 21.51 18.62
CA PHE A 14 8.96 20.47 19.29
C PHE A 14 10.21 20.16 18.48
N MET A 15 11.32 19.95 19.16
CA MET A 15 12.54 19.40 18.56
C MET A 15 12.33 17.89 18.30
N GLU A 16 12.92 17.34 17.23
CA GLU A 16 12.73 15.93 16.79
C GLU A 16 12.80 14.89 17.91
N ASN A 17 13.72 15.07 18.88
CA ASN A 17 13.96 14.13 19.98
C ASN A 17 13.13 14.41 21.24
N LYS A 18 12.38 15.51 21.27
CA LYS A 18 11.49 15.91 22.38
C LYS A 18 10.03 15.57 22.12
N VAL A 19 9.71 14.97 20.97
CA VAL A 19 8.37 14.51 20.65
C VAL A 19 8.01 13.30 21.53
N PRO A 20 6.82 13.29 22.17
CA PRO A 20 6.44 12.22 23.09
C PRO A 20 6.04 10.93 22.36
N LEU A 21 7.00 10.26 21.71
CA LEU A 21 6.81 9.00 20.97
C LEU A 21 6.79 7.74 21.88
N ARG A 22 6.76 7.92 23.21
CA ARG A 22 6.70 6.84 24.21
C ARG A 22 5.27 6.52 24.64
N ASP A 23 4.98 5.26 24.91
CA ASP A 23 3.63 4.66 24.98
C ASP A 23 2.65 5.42 25.87
N SER A 24 3.09 5.87 27.05
CA SER A 24 2.20 6.57 27.98
C SER A 24 1.80 7.99 27.54
N LYS A 25 2.52 8.60 26.60
CA LYS A 25 2.28 9.99 26.14
C LYS A 25 1.88 10.11 24.67
N VAL A 26 2.09 9.06 23.85
CA VAL A 26 1.70 9.04 22.42
C VAL A 26 0.21 9.30 22.25
N ARG A 27 -0.63 8.64 23.06
CA ARG A 27 -2.10 8.78 22.98
C ARG A 27 -2.56 10.21 23.27
N ASP A 28 -1.98 10.85 24.27
CA ASP A 28 -2.32 12.24 24.61
C ASP A 28 -1.85 13.20 23.53
N PHE A 29 -0.71 12.93 22.91
CA PHE A 29 -0.19 13.73 21.81
C PHE A 29 -1.00 13.57 20.51
N LEU A 30 -1.47 12.36 20.20
CA LEU A 30 -2.43 12.11 19.13
C LEU A 30 -3.73 12.89 19.37
N ARG A 31 -4.27 12.85 20.60
CA ARG A 31 -5.47 13.63 20.97
C ARG A 31 -5.24 15.13 20.80
N TYR A 32 -4.07 15.64 21.17
CA TYR A 32 -3.66 17.02 20.93
C TYR A 32 -3.66 17.33 19.42
N ASN A 33 -2.99 16.50 18.62
CA ASN A 33 -2.85 16.71 17.17
C ASN A 33 -4.19 16.61 16.42
N ARG A 34 -5.23 15.97 16.96
CA ARG A 34 -6.57 16.00 16.36
C ARG A 34 -7.27 17.37 16.47
N LYS A 35 -6.84 18.22 17.41
CA LYS A 35 -7.52 19.50 17.73
C LYS A 35 -6.64 20.73 17.55
N ALA A 36 -5.32 20.57 17.53
CA ALA A 36 -4.36 21.66 17.42
C ALA A 36 -3.16 21.25 16.57
N LEU A 37 -2.43 22.24 16.06
CA LEU A 37 -1.30 22.00 15.18
C LEU A 37 0.01 21.83 15.96
N SER A 38 0.90 20.99 15.43
CA SER A 38 2.25 20.77 15.93
C SER A 38 3.27 21.01 14.82
N ARG A 39 4.35 21.69 15.18
CA ARG A 39 5.53 21.89 14.34
C ARG A 39 6.71 21.12 14.92
N ILE A 40 7.30 20.24 14.11
CA ILE A 40 8.51 19.52 14.48
C ILE A 40 9.68 20.09 13.69
N TYR A 41 10.86 20.20 14.29
CA TYR A 41 12.06 20.70 13.61
C TYR A 41 13.32 19.92 14.00
N PRO A 42 14.37 19.93 13.14
CA PRO A 42 15.59 19.17 13.37
C PRO A 42 16.32 19.62 14.64
N LYS A 43 17.02 18.69 15.32
CA LYS A 43 17.88 19.06 16.46
C LYS A 43 19.08 19.89 16.01
N GLY A 44 19.55 20.80 16.87
CA GLY A 44 20.66 21.70 16.55
C GLY A 44 22.00 21.00 16.25
N GLN A 45 22.19 19.74 16.67
CA GLN A 45 23.40 18.96 16.35
C GLN A 45 23.50 18.55 14.87
N ARG A 46 22.44 18.69 14.07
CA ARG A 46 22.44 18.40 12.62
C ARG A 46 23.03 19.57 11.85
N VAL A 47 24.29 19.89 12.14
CA VAL A 47 25.03 20.99 11.51
C VAL A 47 25.30 20.75 10.02
N ASP A 48 25.30 19.48 9.62
CA ASP A 48 25.36 19.01 8.22
C ASP A 48 24.01 19.12 7.49
N SER A 49 22.96 19.61 8.15
CA SER A 49 21.59 19.65 7.63
C SER A 49 20.98 18.28 7.31
N ALA A 50 21.49 17.17 7.85
CA ALA A 50 20.88 15.85 7.65
C ALA A 50 19.47 15.78 8.23
N ASN A 51 18.50 15.16 7.54
CA ASN A 51 17.14 15.02 8.04
C ASN A 51 16.96 13.84 9.02
N TYR A 52 15.91 13.94 9.83
CA TYR A 52 15.37 12.84 10.63
C TYR A 52 14.27 12.11 9.84
N ASP A 53 13.88 10.92 10.29
CA ASP A 53 12.75 10.19 9.72
C ASP A 53 11.41 10.86 10.07
N PRO A 54 10.66 11.39 9.08
CA PRO A 54 9.39 12.06 9.34
C PRO A 54 8.25 11.06 9.62
N LEU A 55 8.38 9.79 9.23
CA LEU A 55 7.28 8.82 9.27
C LEU A 55 6.74 8.58 10.70
N PRO A 56 7.58 8.35 11.74
CA PRO A 56 7.08 8.22 13.11
C PRO A 56 6.29 9.43 13.62
N LEU A 57 6.62 10.63 13.11
CA LEU A 57 5.98 11.88 13.50
C LEU A 57 4.64 12.06 12.80
N TRP A 58 4.57 11.75 11.48
CA TRP A 58 3.31 11.71 10.75
C TRP A 58 2.35 10.67 11.34
N ILE A 59 2.85 9.47 11.69
CA ILE A 59 2.07 8.42 12.37
C ILE A 59 1.48 8.92 13.70
N CYS A 60 2.17 9.83 14.40
CA CYS A 60 1.68 10.47 15.62
C CYS A 60 0.80 11.72 15.37
N GLY A 61 0.40 11.97 14.13
CA GLY A 61 -0.48 13.07 13.73
C GLY A 61 0.22 14.44 13.63
N CYS A 62 1.56 14.49 13.60
CA CYS A 62 2.26 15.78 13.45
C CYS A 62 2.01 16.36 12.05
N HIS A 63 1.81 17.68 11.98
CA HIS A 63 1.38 18.36 10.75
C HIS A 63 2.57 18.99 10.03
N MET A 64 3.27 19.90 10.72
CA MET A 64 4.39 20.65 10.15
C MET A 64 5.70 19.97 10.56
N VAL A 65 6.00 18.84 9.93
CA VAL A 65 7.24 18.09 10.16
C VAL A 65 8.34 18.71 9.29
N ALA A 66 9.04 19.71 9.83
CA ALA A 66 9.99 20.50 9.06
C ALA A 66 11.29 19.74 8.79
N LEU A 67 11.63 19.62 7.50
CA LEU A 67 12.87 19.04 7.01
C LEU A 67 13.74 20.12 6.37
N ASN A 68 15.03 19.85 6.25
CA ASN A 68 16.00 20.63 5.49
C ASN A 68 15.84 20.30 4.00
N PHE A 69 15.10 21.14 3.27
CA PHE A 69 14.77 20.93 1.85
C PHE A 69 15.99 20.94 0.93
N GLN A 70 17.08 21.60 1.35
CA GLN A 70 18.34 21.63 0.62
C GLN A 70 19.10 20.29 0.64
N THR A 71 18.70 19.33 1.47
CA THR A 71 19.43 18.06 1.65
C THR A 71 18.80 16.96 0.81
N ALA A 72 19.57 16.43 -0.15
CA ALA A 72 19.18 15.32 -1.01
C ALA A 72 19.28 13.95 -0.29
N ASP A 73 18.42 13.70 0.70
CA ASP A 73 18.39 12.45 1.45
C ASP A 73 17.08 11.65 1.26
N LYS A 74 17.08 10.43 1.82
CA LYS A 74 15.91 9.54 1.80
C LYS A 74 14.66 10.27 2.31
N PHE A 75 14.77 11.03 3.38
CA PHE A 75 13.61 11.60 4.08
C PHE A 75 12.97 12.74 3.30
N MET A 76 13.76 13.57 2.61
CA MET A 76 13.22 14.53 1.64
C MET A 76 12.54 13.85 0.45
N GLN A 77 13.04 12.71 0.00
CA GLN A 77 12.41 11.94 -1.08
C GLN A 77 11.08 11.33 -0.62
N VAL A 78 10.98 10.84 0.62
CA VAL A 78 9.69 10.40 1.22
C VAL A 78 8.72 11.58 1.37
N ASN A 79 9.21 12.75 1.80
CA ASN A 79 8.40 13.96 1.90
C ASN A 79 7.80 14.35 0.55
N ASN A 80 8.61 14.41 -0.50
CA ASN A 80 8.14 14.67 -1.86
C ASN A 80 7.13 13.62 -2.33
N ALA A 81 7.34 12.34 -2.00
CA ALA A 81 6.40 11.27 -2.33
C ALA A 81 5.05 11.44 -1.62
N LEU A 82 5.02 11.68 -0.31
CA LEU A 82 3.78 11.90 0.45
C LEU A 82 3.01 13.09 -0.11
N PHE A 83 3.68 14.23 -0.28
CA PHE A 83 3.05 15.47 -0.73
C PHE A 83 2.80 15.53 -2.25
N SER A 84 3.20 14.51 -3.02
CA SER A 84 2.72 14.32 -4.40
C SER A 84 1.23 13.92 -4.44
N LEU A 85 0.69 13.39 -3.34
CA LEU A 85 -0.74 13.16 -3.18
C LEU A 85 -1.52 14.47 -3.24
N ASN A 86 -2.83 14.34 -3.50
CA ASN A 86 -3.74 15.48 -3.53
C ASN A 86 -3.25 16.60 -4.48
N GLY A 87 -2.69 16.21 -5.63
CA GLY A 87 -2.26 17.13 -6.69
C GLY A 87 -1.06 18.01 -6.32
N GLY A 88 -0.25 17.66 -5.31
CA GLY A 88 0.94 18.45 -5.00
C GLY A 88 0.67 19.72 -4.19
N THR A 89 -0.50 19.84 -3.55
CA THR A 89 -0.92 21.08 -2.85
C THR A 89 -0.13 21.39 -1.57
N GLY A 90 0.68 20.45 -1.08
CA GLY A 90 1.33 20.55 0.23
C GLY A 90 0.43 20.14 1.41
N TYR A 91 -0.82 19.73 1.14
CA TYR A 91 -1.75 19.26 2.17
C TYR A 91 -2.30 17.88 1.82
N VAL A 92 -2.11 16.92 2.73
CA VAL A 92 -2.62 15.55 2.60
C VAL A 92 -3.47 15.23 3.82
N LEU A 93 -4.71 14.82 3.60
CA LEU A 93 -5.61 14.42 4.68
C LEU A 93 -5.07 13.15 5.35
N GLN A 94 -4.99 13.16 6.68
CA GLN A 94 -4.57 11.99 7.44
C GLN A 94 -5.57 10.82 7.27
N PRO A 95 -5.08 9.56 7.25
CA PRO A 95 -5.91 8.36 7.23
C PRO A 95 -7.03 8.42 8.26
N GLU A 96 -8.19 7.86 7.93
CA GLU A 96 -9.38 7.92 8.80
C GLU A 96 -9.10 7.34 10.19
N MET A 97 -8.35 6.24 10.28
CA MET A 97 -8.02 5.63 11.57
C MET A 97 -7.31 6.60 12.51
N MET A 98 -6.36 7.40 12.02
CA MET A 98 -5.59 8.32 12.87
C MET A 98 -6.46 9.44 13.47
N ARG A 99 -7.54 9.78 12.78
CA ARG A 99 -8.50 10.80 13.20
C ARG A 99 -9.50 10.28 14.24
N SER A 100 -9.54 8.97 14.49
CA SER A 100 -10.36 8.33 15.52
C SER A 100 -9.68 8.32 16.89
N ASP A 101 -10.45 8.46 17.97
CA ASP A 101 -9.94 8.43 19.34
C ASP A 101 -9.34 7.09 19.80
N GLY A 102 -9.71 6.01 19.13
CA GLY A 102 -9.23 4.66 19.42
C GLY A 102 -7.85 4.33 18.83
N PHE A 103 -7.36 5.11 17.87
CA PHE A 103 -6.12 4.77 17.18
C PHE A 103 -4.89 4.86 18.07
N ASN A 104 -4.09 3.79 18.03
CA ASN A 104 -2.79 3.72 18.67
C ASN A 104 -1.78 3.04 17.74
N PRO A 105 -0.74 3.75 17.26
CA PRO A 105 0.22 3.22 16.30
C PRO A 105 1.08 2.07 16.85
N LYS A 106 1.01 1.77 18.15
CA LYS A 106 1.73 0.66 18.79
C LYS A 106 0.85 -0.53 19.13
N MET A 107 -0.48 -0.42 18.99
CA MET A 107 -1.37 -1.54 19.25
C MET A 107 -1.27 -2.58 18.12
N GLN A 108 -1.01 -3.83 18.52
CA GLN A 108 -0.75 -4.93 17.60
C GLN A 108 -2.03 -5.46 16.93
N GLN A 109 -3.20 -5.19 17.50
CA GLN A 109 -4.51 -5.56 16.94
C GLN A 109 -4.82 -4.83 15.62
N ASP A 110 -4.21 -3.66 15.40
CA ASP A 110 -4.38 -2.86 14.17
C ASP A 110 -3.46 -3.31 13.03
N LYS A 111 -2.57 -4.30 13.26
CA LYS A 111 -1.65 -4.86 12.25
C LYS A 111 -2.32 -5.90 11.35
N LYS A 112 -3.46 -5.56 10.76
CA LYS A 112 -4.11 -6.43 9.78
C LYS A 112 -3.50 -6.16 8.41
N VAL A 113 -2.88 -7.19 7.81
CA VAL A 113 -2.43 -7.12 6.41
C VAL A 113 -3.65 -6.90 5.52
N GLN A 114 -3.63 -5.81 4.77
CA GLN A 114 -4.69 -5.44 3.81
C GLN A 114 -4.31 -5.82 2.38
N TYR A 115 -3.03 -5.77 2.04
CA TYR A 115 -2.54 -6.11 0.70
C TYR A 115 -1.27 -6.94 0.77
N THR A 116 -1.11 -7.82 -0.21
CA THR A 116 0.17 -8.39 -0.61
C THR A 116 0.55 -7.77 -1.94
N VAL A 117 1.81 -7.32 -2.06
CA VAL A 117 2.33 -6.77 -3.32
C VAL A 117 3.55 -7.56 -3.77
N THR A 118 3.50 -8.07 -4.99
CA THR A 118 4.66 -8.70 -5.64
C THR A 118 5.29 -7.70 -6.60
N ILE A 119 6.60 -7.47 -6.49
CA ILE A 119 7.32 -6.53 -7.36
C ILE A 119 8.48 -7.24 -8.05
N ARG A 120 8.52 -7.17 -9.38
CA ARG A 120 9.65 -7.65 -10.18
C ARG A 120 10.23 -6.50 -10.97
N VAL A 121 11.51 -6.20 -10.74
CA VAL A 121 12.31 -5.33 -11.61
C VAL A 121 12.75 -6.16 -12.82
N ILE A 122 12.50 -5.65 -14.01
CA ILE A 122 12.76 -6.36 -15.27
C ILE A 122 13.94 -5.73 -15.99
N ALA A 123 13.87 -4.42 -16.24
CA ALA A 123 14.87 -3.70 -17.01
C ALA A 123 14.94 -2.23 -16.61
N ALA A 124 15.94 -1.50 -17.10
CA ALA A 124 15.96 -0.05 -17.07
C ALA A 124 16.32 0.51 -18.44
N ARG A 125 16.17 1.82 -18.59
CA ARG A 125 16.73 2.56 -19.73
C ARG A 125 17.34 3.87 -19.25
N HIS A 126 18.39 4.32 -19.95
CA HIS A 126 19.00 5.65 -19.78
C HIS A 126 19.35 5.98 -18.32
N LEU A 127 19.97 5.04 -17.59
CA LEU A 127 20.42 5.33 -16.24
C LEU A 127 21.52 6.40 -16.27
N PRO A 128 21.59 7.27 -15.24
CA PRO A 128 22.66 8.26 -15.12
C PRO A 128 24.02 7.58 -15.12
N LYS A 129 24.98 8.22 -15.79
CA LYS A 129 26.37 7.78 -15.84
C LYS A 129 27.22 8.70 -14.94
N PRO A 130 27.56 8.30 -13.72
CA PRO A 130 28.51 9.04 -12.91
C PRO A 130 29.91 8.86 -13.52
N GLY A 131 30.52 9.96 -13.94
CA GLY A 131 31.90 9.94 -14.45
C GLY A 131 32.08 9.27 -15.82
N ARG A 132 33.21 8.56 -16.00
CA ARG A 132 33.67 8.06 -17.31
C ARG A 132 33.46 6.57 -17.53
N SER A 133 33.45 5.76 -16.47
CA SER A 133 33.26 4.30 -16.52
C SER A 133 31.83 3.92 -16.91
N LEU A 134 31.67 2.71 -17.44
CA LEU A 134 30.33 2.13 -17.60
C LEU A 134 29.77 1.84 -16.21
N THR A 135 28.48 2.09 -16.06
CA THR A 135 27.75 1.88 -14.82
C THR A 135 27.40 0.40 -14.70
N SER A 136 27.64 -0.18 -13.52
CA SER A 136 27.20 -1.55 -13.18
C SER A 136 25.99 -1.51 -12.23
N PRO A 137 24.75 -1.33 -12.75
CA PRO A 137 23.61 -1.01 -11.90
C PRO A 137 22.97 -2.22 -11.22
N PHE A 138 22.41 -1.96 -10.03
CA PHE A 138 21.43 -2.80 -9.37
C PHE A 138 20.32 -1.95 -8.76
N VAL A 139 19.16 -2.58 -8.48
CA VAL A 139 18.00 -1.90 -7.93
C VAL A 139 17.67 -2.45 -6.55
N GLU A 140 17.58 -1.56 -5.57
CA GLU A 140 16.98 -1.82 -4.26
C GLU A 140 15.51 -1.40 -4.27
N ILE A 141 14.63 -2.31 -3.86
CA ILE A 141 13.21 -2.06 -3.63
C ILE A 141 13.00 -2.07 -2.13
N GLU A 142 12.37 -1.02 -1.60
CA GLU A 142 12.02 -0.90 -0.19
C GLU A 142 10.53 -0.61 -0.07
N VAL A 143 9.82 -1.42 0.72
CA VAL A 143 8.42 -1.15 1.09
C VAL A 143 8.39 -0.90 2.60
N PHE A 144 8.04 0.32 2.98
CA PHE A 144 8.11 0.78 4.37
C PHE A 144 6.92 1.68 4.69
N GLY A 145 6.53 1.75 5.97
CA GLY A 145 5.29 2.41 6.35
C GLY A 145 4.83 2.07 7.76
N LEU A 146 3.62 2.52 8.11
CA LEU A 146 2.97 2.11 9.34
C LEU A 146 2.68 0.60 9.30
N TYR A 147 3.24 -0.13 10.28
CA TYR A 147 3.17 -1.59 10.41
C TYR A 147 3.76 -2.39 9.24
N ALA A 148 4.54 -1.76 8.37
CA ALA A 148 5.38 -2.48 7.43
C ALA A 148 6.58 -3.08 8.19
N GLU A 149 6.88 -4.34 7.92
CA GLU A 149 8.19 -4.89 8.26
C GLU A 149 9.21 -4.26 7.32
N ASP A 150 10.37 -3.82 7.83
CA ASP A 150 11.40 -3.15 7.04
C ASP A 150 11.99 -4.14 6.02
N SER A 151 11.30 -4.29 4.90
CA SER A 151 11.48 -5.35 3.93
C SER A 151 12.11 -4.75 2.69
N LYS A 152 13.31 -5.22 2.39
CA LYS A 152 14.11 -4.75 1.24
C LYS A 152 14.44 -5.93 0.34
N PHE A 153 14.47 -5.66 -0.95
CA PHE A 153 14.98 -6.59 -1.94
C PHE A 153 16.01 -5.89 -2.83
N LYS A 154 17.08 -6.60 -3.17
CA LYS A 154 18.09 -6.11 -4.12
C LYS A 154 18.17 -7.05 -5.30
N THR A 155 18.18 -6.51 -6.51
CA THR A 155 18.51 -7.29 -7.70
C THR A 155 19.99 -7.68 -7.68
N THR A 156 20.37 -8.61 -8.54
CA THR A 156 21.78 -8.80 -8.89
C THR A 156 22.34 -7.55 -9.60
N VAL A 157 23.66 -7.41 -9.63
CA VAL A 157 24.33 -6.36 -10.40
C VAL A 157 24.33 -6.73 -11.88
N CYS A 158 23.98 -5.78 -12.74
CA CYS A 158 24.16 -5.88 -14.18
C CYS A 158 25.50 -5.22 -14.53
N GLN A 159 26.47 -5.98 -15.03
CA GLN A 159 27.81 -5.46 -15.27
C GLN A 159 27.86 -4.55 -16.51
N ASP A 160 28.51 -3.39 -16.37
CA ASP A 160 28.88 -2.47 -17.45
C ASP A 160 27.73 -2.05 -18.39
N ASN A 161 26.49 -1.99 -17.90
CA ASN A 161 25.32 -1.62 -18.69
C ASN A 161 24.38 -0.66 -17.95
N GLY A 162 24.56 0.65 -18.15
CA GLY A 162 23.62 1.68 -17.70
C GLY A 162 22.53 2.05 -18.73
N LEU A 163 22.70 1.69 -20.01
CA LEU A 163 21.82 2.18 -21.07
C LEU A 163 20.51 1.39 -21.15
N ASN A 164 20.58 0.06 -21.05
CA ASN A 164 19.43 -0.85 -21.16
C ASN A 164 19.61 -2.17 -20.37
N PRO A 165 19.97 -2.11 -19.07
CA PRO A 165 20.17 -3.31 -18.27
C PRO A 165 18.87 -4.12 -18.15
N VAL A 166 19.02 -5.44 -18.06
CA VAL A 166 17.95 -6.41 -17.82
C VAL A 166 18.36 -7.30 -16.66
N TRP A 167 17.49 -7.46 -15.67
CA TRP A 167 17.73 -8.30 -14.51
C TRP A 167 16.97 -9.64 -14.62
N PRO A 168 17.60 -10.76 -14.24
CA PRO A 168 16.94 -12.05 -14.23
C PRO A 168 15.78 -12.07 -13.21
N ALA A 169 14.79 -12.93 -13.46
CA ALA A 169 13.75 -13.17 -12.46
C ALA A 169 14.39 -13.78 -11.20
N PRO A 170 14.01 -13.30 -10.00
CA PRO A 170 14.44 -13.97 -8.76
C PRO A 170 13.81 -15.37 -8.69
N PRO A 171 14.47 -16.35 -8.03
CA PRO A 171 13.95 -17.71 -7.90
C PRO A 171 12.61 -17.80 -7.18
N VAL A 172 12.37 -16.86 -6.24
CA VAL A 172 11.13 -16.73 -5.49
C VAL A 172 10.54 -15.35 -5.78
N PRO A 173 9.21 -15.23 -5.98
CA PRO A 173 8.55 -13.93 -6.10
C PRO A 173 8.85 -13.03 -4.90
N VAL A 174 9.19 -11.77 -5.17
CA VAL A 174 9.48 -10.79 -4.12
C VAL A 174 8.16 -10.19 -3.65
N GLU A 175 7.65 -10.71 -2.54
CA GLU A 175 6.38 -10.31 -1.94
C GLU A 175 6.60 -9.42 -0.71
N PHE A 176 5.80 -8.37 -0.60
CA PHE A 176 5.75 -7.47 0.54
C PHE A 176 4.34 -7.40 1.10
N LEU A 177 4.23 -7.28 2.43
CA LEU A 177 2.95 -7.17 3.14
C LEU A 177 2.67 -5.70 3.46
N VAL A 178 1.44 -5.26 3.20
CA VAL A 178 1.01 -3.88 3.46
C VAL A 178 -0.21 -3.90 4.37
N CYS A 179 -0.03 -3.35 5.56
CA CYS A 179 -1.08 -3.22 6.57
C CYS A 179 -1.86 -1.90 6.42
N GLU A 180 -1.15 -0.78 6.30
CA GLU A 180 -1.77 0.54 6.14
C GLU A 180 -1.37 1.20 4.81
N PRO A 181 -2.19 1.08 3.75
CA PRO A 181 -1.84 1.56 2.41
C PRO A 181 -1.69 3.09 2.33
N GLU A 182 -2.34 3.86 3.21
CA GLU A 182 -2.28 5.33 3.18
C GLU A 182 -0.99 5.89 3.79
N LEU A 183 -0.26 5.09 4.58
CA LEU A 183 1.03 5.43 5.19
C LEU A 183 2.16 4.45 4.82
N THR A 184 2.00 3.74 3.71
CA THR A 184 3.03 2.86 3.16
C THR A 184 3.58 3.47 1.87
N PHE A 185 4.87 3.31 1.65
CA PHE A 185 5.61 3.81 0.50
C PHE A 185 6.34 2.66 -0.19
N VAL A 186 6.43 2.74 -1.51
CA VAL A 186 7.28 1.88 -2.33
C VAL A 186 8.39 2.76 -2.89
N ARG A 187 9.63 2.39 -2.61
CA ARG A 187 10.82 3.13 -3.03
C ARG A 187 11.72 2.23 -3.86
N PHE A 188 12.07 2.72 -5.03
CA PHE A 188 13.08 2.15 -5.91
C PHE A 188 14.33 3.01 -5.81
N VAL A 189 15.48 2.39 -5.55
CA VAL A 189 16.78 3.05 -5.56
C VAL A 189 17.66 2.30 -6.55
N VAL A 190 18.17 3.02 -7.55
CA VAL A 190 19.16 2.50 -8.48
C VAL A 190 20.53 2.94 -7.98
N ASN A 191 21.41 1.98 -7.74
CA ASN A 191 22.80 2.23 -7.42
C ASN A 191 23.68 1.58 -8.49
N GLU A 192 24.92 2.03 -8.60
CA GLU A 192 25.99 1.26 -9.22
C GLU A 192 26.87 0.61 -8.16
N GLU A 193 27.49 -0.50 -8.52
CA GLU A 193 28.58 -1.09 -7.78
C GLU A 193 29.91 -0.62 -8.41
N ASP A 194 30.78 0.00 -7.61
CA ASP A 194 32.10 0.42 -8.10
C ASP A 194 33.16 -0.70 -8.04
N MET A 195 34.40 -0.36 -8.39
CA MET A 195 35.53 -1.30 -8.41
C MET A 195 35.88 -1.87 -7.02
N PHE A 196 35.41 -1.24 -5.94
CA PHE A 196 35.60 -1.67 -4.56
C PHE A 196 34.36 -2.37 -3.99
N SER A 197 33.36 -2.63 -4.84
CA SER A 197 32.05 -3.17 -4.46
C SER A 197 31.24 -2.26 -3.53
N ASP A 198 31.54 -0.95 -3.52
CA ASP A 198 30.76 0.02 -2.77
C ASP A 198 29.55 0.49 -3.60
N PRO A 199 28.36 0.58 -2.99
CA PRO A 199 27.16 1.03 -3.68
C PRO A 199 27.13 2.56 -3.79
N ASN A 200 27.09 3.05 -5.02
CA ASN A 200 26.99 4.48 -5.31
C ASN A 200 25.60 4.84 -5.88
N PHE A 201 24.95 5.84 -5.29
CA PHE A 201 23.62 6.27 -5.69
C PHE A 201 23.58 6.83 -7.12
N LEU A 202 22.64 6.36 -7.94
CA LEU A 202 22.38 6.88 -9.28
C LEU A 202 21.07 7.67 -9.35
N ALA A 203 19.99 7.03 -8.90
CA ALA A 203 18.64 7.56 -9.06
C ALA A 203 17.66 6.89 -8.08
N GLN A 204 16.48 7.48 -7.93
CA GLN A 204 15.41 6.91 -7.12
C GLN A 204 14.03 7.23 -7.69
N ALA A 205 13.03 6.46 -7.26
CA ALA A 205 11.63 6.83 -7.38
C ALA A 205 10.87 6.33 -6.14
N THR A 206 10.20 7.24 -5.44
CA THR A 206 9.43 6.93 -4.22
C THR A 206 7.96 7.28 -4.44
N PHE A 207 7.06 6.35 -4.15
CA PHE A 207 5.61 6.53 -4.35
C PHE A 207 4.83 6.10 -3.10
N PRO A 208 3.75 6.83 -2.75
CA PRO A 208 2.75 6.30 -1.81
C PRO A 208 2.11 5.04 -2.37
N PHE A 209 1.93 4.01 -1.53
CA PHE A 209 1.38 2.71 -1.92
C PHE A 209 -0.03 2.83 -2.52
N LYS A 210 -0.86 3.74 -1.97
CA LYS A 210 -2.21 4.05 -2.48
C LYS A 210 -2.24 4.42 -3.98
N GLY A 211 -1.13 4.93 -4.54
CA GLY A 211 -1.00 5.29 -5.95
C GLY A 211 -0.46 4.19 -6.87
N ILE A 212 -0.09 3.02 -6.32
CA ILE A 212 0.52 1.92 -7.08
C ILE A 212 -0.55 1.15 -7.87
N ARG A 213 -0.22 0.76 -9.11
CA ARG A 213 -1.11 0.02 -10.01
C ARG A 213 -0.45 -1.26 -10.51
N SER A 214 -1.21 -2.37 -10.53
CA SER A 214 -0.73 -3.66 -11.04
C SER A 214 -0.43 -3.65 -12.55
N GLY A 215 0.27 -4.69 -13.03
CA GLY A 215 0.68 -4.92 -14.42
C GLY A 215 2.12 -4.48 -14.70
N TYR A 216 2.46 -4.44 -15.99
CA TYR A 216 3.72 -3.88 -16.47
C TYR A 216 3.66 -2.35 -16.40
N ARG A 217 4.62 -1.75 -15.69
CA ARG A 217 4.68 -0.30 -15.45
C ARG A 217 6.07 0.24 -15.74
N SER A 218 6.11 1.45 -16.28
CA SER A 218 7.32 2.25 -16.29
C SER A 218 7.38 3.04 -14.99
N VAL A 219 8.56 3.05 -14.35
CA VAL A 219 8.87 3.85 -13.17
C VAL A 219 9.86 4.93 -13.58
N PRO A 220 9.40 6.17 -13.83
CA PRO A 220 10.29 7.30 -14.12
C PRO A 220 11.20 7.56 -12.93
N LEU A 221 12.49 7.75 -13.20
CA LEU A 221 13.52 7.94 -12.19
C LEU A 221 13.80 9.42 -11.95
N LYS A 222 14.18 9.72 -10.70
CA LYS A 222 14.53 11.05 -10.21
C LYS A 222 15.93 11.07 -9.61
N ASN A 223 16.55 12.24 -9.56
CA ASN A 223 17.83 12.43 -8.90
C ASN A 223 17.67 12.49 -7.36
N GLY A 224 18.77 12.78 -6.66
CA GLY A 224 18.78 12.90 -5.20
C GLY A 224 17.83 13.98 -4.64
N TYR A 225 17.59 15.04 -5.41
CA TYR A 225 16.70 16.16 -5.08
C TYR A 225 15.24 15.93 -5.50
N SER A 226 14.91 14.73 -5.99
CA SER A 226 13.58 14.37 -6.53
C SER A 226 13.18 15.09 -7.83
N GLU A 227 14.15 15.62 -8.57
CA GLU A 227 13.95 16.17 -9.91
C GLU A 227 13.97 15.05 -10.95
N ASP A 228 13.17 15.18 -12.00
CA ASP A 228 13.03 14.14 -13.01
C ASP A 228 14.31 14.01 -13.85
N ILE A 229 14.73 12.77 -14.11
CA ILE A 229 15.86 12.48 -14.99
C ILE A 229 15.30 12.12 -16.36
N GLU A 230 15.73 12.86 -17.38
CA GLU A 230 15.26 12.68 -18.75
C GLU A 230 15.45 11.24 -19.24
N LEU A 231 14.37 10.64 -19.77
CA LEU A 231 14.28 9.27 -20.31
C LEU A 231 14.53 8.12 -19.33
N ALA A 232 15.18 8.38 -18.20
CA ALA A 232 15.56 7.37 -17.21
C ALA A 232 14.32 6.72 -16.58
N SER A 233 14.19 5.41 -16.75
CA SER A 233 13.06 4.69 -16.15
C SER A 233 13.35 3.21 -15.96
N LEU A 234 12.75 2.60 -14.94
CA LEU A 234 12.67 1.15 -14.80
C LEU A 234 11.44 0.61 -15.53
N LEU A 235 11.54 -0.61 -16.04
CA LEU A 235 10.41 -1.47 -16.38
C LEU A 235 10.21 -2.47 -15.23
N VAL A 236 9.02 -2.45 -14.64
CA VAL A 236 8.65 -3.33 -13.52
C VAL A 236 7.35 -4.06 -13.82
N TYR A 237 7.18 -5.23 -13.24
CA TYR A 237 5.88 -5.87 -13.09
C TYR A 237 5.48 -5.78 -11.62
N ILE A 238 4.25 -5.30 -11.38
CA ILE A 238 3.68 -5.16 -10.04
C ILE A 238 2.38 -5.96 -10.00
N ASP A 239 2.17 -6.76 -8.96
CA ASP A 239 0.88 -7.37 -8.68
C ASP A 239 0.42 -7.00 -7.27
N VAL A 240 -0.63 -6.18 -7.19
CA VAL A 240 -1.26 -5.78 -5.91
C VAL A 240 -2.52 -6.61 -5.69
N GLN A 241 -2.50 -7.41 -4.63
CA GLN A 241 -3.64 -8.25 -4.23
C GLN A 241 -4.18 -7.81 -2.87
N LYS A 242 -5.47 -7.47 -2.81
CA LYS A 242 -6.15 -7.17 -1.54
C LYS A 242 -6.45 -8.47 -0.81
N VAL A 243 -5.95 -8.61 0.41
CA VAL A 243 -6.17 -9.76 1.27
C VAL A 243 -7.67 -9.87 1.59
N GLY A 244 -8.24 -11.06 1.39
CA GLY A 244 -9.65 -11.33 1.66
C GLY A 244 -10.63 -10.84 0.59
N LYS A 245 -10.19 -10.15 -0.48
CA LYS A 245 -11.07 -9.70 -1.56
C LYS A 245 -11.79 -10.87 -2.26
N ALA A 246 -11.08 -11.97 -2.51
CA ALA A 246 -11.70 -13.17 -3.07
C ALA A 246 -12.80 -13.74 -2.15
N GLU A 247 -12.59 -13.71 -0.83
CA GLU A 247 -13.61 -14.13 0.12
C GLU A 247 -14.79 -13.15 0.13
N GLU A 248 -14.55 -11.84 0.21
CA GLU A 248 -15.59 -10.80 0.15
C GLU A 248 -16.43 -10.89 -1.14
N GLU A 249 -15.79 -11.05 -2.30
CA GLU A 249 -16.46 -11.24 -3.59
C GLU A 249 -17.28 -12.52 -3.62
N LEU A 250 -16.76 -13.63 -3.07
CA LEU A 250 -17.50 -14.89 -2.95
C LEU A 250 -18.65 -14.81 -1.96
N TYR A 251 -18.52 -14.06 -0.86
CA TYR A 251 -19.62 -13.80 0.08
C TYR A 251 -20.70 -12.92 -0.56
N SER A 252 -20.31 -11.83 -1.23
CA SER A 252 -21.24 -10.94 -1.95
C SER A 252 -21.98 -11.69 -3.05
N SER A 253 -21.25 -12.43 -3.90
CA SER A 253 -21.84 -13.24 -4.98
C SER A 253 -22.79 -14.31 -4.43
N SER A 254 -22.41 -15.00 -3.36
CA SER A 254 -23.28 -15.97 -2.69
C SER A 254 -24.56 -15.33 -2.13
N SER A 255 -24.45 -14.13 -1.52
CA SER A 255 -25.60 -13.40 -0.99
C SER A 255 -26.57 -12.97 -2.10
N GLN A 256 -26.04 -12.45 -3.22
CA GLN A 256 -26.84 -12.07 -4.38
C GLN A 256 -27.58 -13.26 -5.00
N LEU A 257 -26.90 -14.40 -5.17
CA LEU A 257 -27.51 -15.62 -5.71
C LEU A 257 -28.59 -16.18 -4.79
N ARG A 258 -28.40 -16.17 -3.46
CA ARG A 258 -29.44 -16.59 -2.50
C ARG A 258 -30.65 -15.68 -2.55
N LYS A 259 -30.44 -14.37 -2.70
CA LYS A 259 -31.53 -13.41 -2.89
C LYS A 259 -32.29 -13.71 -4.18
N ARG A 260 -31.58 -13.93 -5.29
CA ARG A 260 -32.17 -14.28 -6.59
C ARG A 260 -32.95 -15.60 -6.53
N GLN A 261 -32.43 -16.61 -5.84
CA GLN A 261 -33.12 -17.88 -5.61
C GLN A 261 -34.44 -17.67 -4.88
N ALA A 262 -34.44 -16.88 -3.79
CA ALA A 262 -35.66 -16.56 -3.05
C ALA A 262 -36.69 -15.79 -3.89
N GLU A 263 -36.24 -14.84 -4.71
CA GLU A 263 -37.10 -14.11 -5.66
C GLU A 263 -37.75 -15.05 -6.68
N LEU A 264 -36.96 -15.94 -7.30
CA LEU A 264 -37.44 -16.92 -8.27
C LEU A 264 -38.38 -17.95 -7.64
N SER A 265 -38.10 -18.42 -6.42
CA SER A 265 -38.99 -19.32 -5.68
C SER A 265 -40.34 -18.65 -5.36
N ASN A 266 -40.33 -17.37 -4.98
CA ASN A 266 -41.55 -16.59 -4.79
C ASN A 266 -42.30 -16.38 -6.10
N GLU A 267 -41.60 -16.08 -7.20
CA GLU A 267 -42.21 -15.95 -8.53
C GLU A 267 -42.84 -17.27 -8.98
N LEU A 268 -42.18 -18.41 -8.74
CA LEU A 268 -42.70 -19.73 -9.05
C LEU A 268 -43.96 -20.05 -8.24
N PHE A 269 -43.96 -19.74 -6.94
CA PHE A 269 -45.12 -19.93 -6.05
C PHE A 269 -46.31 -19.06 -6.48
N LEU A 270 -46.06 -17.79 -6.82
CA LEU A 270 -47.09 -16.89 -7.37
C LEU A 270 -47.60 -17.42 -8.72
N TYR A 271 -46.72 -17.89 -9.59
CA TYR A 271 -47.10 -18.47 -10.87
C TYR A 271 -48.00 -19.70 -10.68
N ASP A 272 -47.66 -20.61 -9.77
CA ASP A 272 -48.45 -21.81 -9.49
C ASP A 272 -49.82 -21.49 -8.89
N THR A 273 -49.88 -20.54 -7.95
CA THR A 273 -51.14 -20.10 -7.35
C THR A 273 -52.06 -19.40 -8.37
N HIS A 274 -51.52 -18.56 -9.27
CA HIS A 274 -52.28 -17.91 -10.34
C HIS A 274 -52.70 -18.87 -11.46
N SER A 275 -51.87 -19.84 -11.82
CA SER A 275 -52.18 -20.85 -12.86
C SER A 275 -53.29 -21.81 -12.41
N ASN A 276 -53.38 -22.09 -11.11
CA ASN A 276 -54.49 -22.86 -10.54
C ASN A 276 -55.83 -22.08 -10.54
N LEU A 277 -55.81 -20.75 -10.71
CA LEU A 277 -56.98 -19.88 -10.76
C LEU A 277 -57.41 -19.52 -12.20
N GLN A 278 -56.50 -19.56 -13.17
CA GLN A 278 -56.76 -19.25 -14.58
C GLN A 278 -56.31 -20.42 -15.47
N HIS A 279 -57.25 -21.12 -16.09
CA HIS A 279 -57.03 -22.32 -16.92
C HIS A 279 -56.20 -22.12 -18.21
N ALA A 280 -55.44 -21.03 -18.36
CA ALA A 280 -54.57 -20.82 -19.52
C ALA A 280 -53.44 -19.81 -19.21
N SER A 281 -52.28 -20.29 -18.77
CA SER A 281 -51.04 -19.52 -18.71
C SER A 281 -49.90 -20.27 -19.42
N PRO A 282 -48.99 -19.60 -20.17
CA PRO A 282 -48.04 -20.27 -21.06
C PRO A 282 -46.94 -21.02 -20.28
N ALA A 283 -46.86 -22.34 -20.44
CA ALA A 283 -45.88 -23.22 -19.77
C ALA A 283 -44.40 -22.81 -19.93
N HIS A 284 -44.07 -22.01 -20.95
CA HIS A 284 -42.70 -21.57 -21.22
C HIS A 284 -42.10 -20.78 -20.05
N ARG A 285 -42.82 -19.81 -19.46
CA ARG A 285 -42.26 -18.97 -18.40
C ARG A 285 -41.98 -19.74 -17.10
N ARG A 286 -42.80 -20.74 -16.79
CA ARG A 286 -42.57 -21.64 -15.66
C ARG A 286 -41.27 -22.42 -15.83
N ASN A 287 -41.05 -22.98 -17.03
CA ASN A 287 -39.84 -23.73 -17.34
C ASN A 287 -38.59 -22.83 -17.30
N ASP A 288 -38.70 -21.59 -17.75
CA ASP A 288 -37.61 -20.60 -17.68
C ASP A 288 -37.21 -20.31 -16.22
N ILE A 289 -38.19 -20.11 -15.32
CA ILE A 289 -37.95 -19.88 -13.88
C ILE A 289 -37.27 -21.12 -13.24
N ILE A 290 -37.73 -22.33 -13.56
CA ILE A 290 -37.14 -23.58 -13.05
C ILE A 290 -35.70 -23.75 -13.56
N GLN A 291 -35.44 -23.43 -14.82
CA GLN A 291 -34.11 -23.49 -15.41
C GLN A 291 -33.17 -22.47 -14.77
N GLU A 292 -33.65 -21.25 -14.48
CA GLU A 292 -32.87 -20.21 -13.80
C GLU A 292 -32.59 -20.57 -12.33
N LEU A 293 -33.55 -21.19 -11.64
CA LEU A 293 -33.36 -21.75 -10.29
C LEU A 293 -32.27 -22.82 -10.26
N SER A 294 -32.33 -23.80 -11.18
CA SER A 294 -31.33 -24.86 -11.30
C SER A 294 -29.93 -24.31 -11.61
N SER A 295 -29.85 -23.30 -12.48
CA SER A 295 -28.60 -22.59 -12.78
C SER A 295 -28.04 -21.87 -11.54
N THR A 296 -28.90 -21.16 -10.81
CA THR A 296 -28.53 -20.44 -9.58
C THR A 296 -28.04 -21.39 -8.48
N GLU A 297 -28.71 -22.53 -8.30
CA GLU A 297 -28.28 -23.60 -7.38
C GLU A 297 -26.92 -24.18 -7.76
N SER A 298 -26.70 -24.45 -9.04
CA SER A 298 -25.42 -24.94 -9.54
C SER A 298 -24.28 -23.94 -9.30
N GLN A 299 -24.55 -22.64 -9.42
CA GLN A 299 -23.57 -21.58 -9.12
C GLN A 299 -23.28 -21.49 -7.63
N LEU A 300 -24.30 -21.62 -6.77
CA LEU A 300 -24.13 -21.63 -5.31
C LEU A 300 -23.29 -22.82 -4.83
N LEU A 301 -23.49 -24.01 -5.39
CA LEU A 301 -22.69 -25.20 -5.09
C LEU A 301 -21.21 -24.97 -5.43
N LYS A 302 -20.91 -24.41 -6.60
CA LYS A 302 -19.53 -24.08 -7.00
C LYS A 302 -18.87 -23.08 -6.05
N ILE A 303 -19.60 -22.07 -5.59
CA ILE A 303 -19.10 -21.10 -4.61
C ILE A 303 -18.82 -21.79 -3.27
N GLN A 304 -19.66 -22.73 -2.85
CA GLN A 304 -19.50 -23.47 -1.60
C GLN A 304 -18.25 -24.37 -1.63
N GLU A 305 -18.04 -25.12 -2.71
CA GLU A 305 -16.80 -25.90 -2.92
C GLU A 305 -15.55 -25.01 -2.91
N THR A 306 -15.64 -23.83 -3.54
CA THR A 306 -14.52 -22.87 -3.58
C THR A 306 -14.20 -22.35 -2.18
N LYS A 307 -15.21 -22.07 -1.35
CA LYS A 307 -15.05 -21.66 0.05
C LYS A 307 -14.39 -22.76 0.90
N GLU A 308 -14.76 -24.02 0.72
CA GLU A 308 -14.14 -25.13 1.44
C GLU A 308 -12.66 -25.31 1.08
N LYS A 309 -12.32 -25.27 -0.22
CA LYS A 309 -10.93 -25.32 -0.69
C LYS A 309 -10.07 -24.17 -0.14
N MET A 310 -10.63 -22.97 -0.03
CA MET A 310 -9.91 -21.84 0.59
C MET A 310 -9.71 -22.02 2.10
N LYS A 311 -10.68 -22.60 2.80
CA LYS A 311 -10.59 -22.90 4.23
C LYS A 311 -9.51 -23.95 4.51
N GLU A 312 -9.41 -24.98 3.68
CA GLU A 312 -8.34 -26.00 3.76
C GLU A 312 -6.95 -25.39 3.53
N LYS A 313 -6.79 -24.51 2.53
CA LYS A 313 -5.51 -23.81 2.29
C LYS A 313 -5.08 -22.94 3.47
N LYS A 314 -6.01 -22.25 4.14
CA LYS A 314 -5.70 -21.46 5.35
C LYS A 314 -5.20 -22.33 6.50
N ILE A 315 -5.80 -23.50 6.71
CA ILE A 315 -5.41 -24.45 7.77
C ILE A 315 -4.01 -25.04 7.50
N CYS A 316 -3.68 -25.31 6.24
CA CYS A 316 -2.33 -25.75 5.86
C CYS A 316 -1.28 -24.65 6.11
N ASN A 317 -1.57 -23.40 5.72
CA ASN A 317 -0.62 -22.29 5.93
C ASN A 317 -0.40 -21.97 7.41
N SER A 318 -1.42 -22.08 8.28
CA SER A 318 -1.24 -21.84 9.72
C SER A 318 -0.32 -22.86 10.40
N LYS A 319 -0.23 -24.09 9.88
CA LYS A 319 0.66 -25.14 10.42
C LYS A 319 2.14 -24.95 10.06
N PHE A 320 2.44 -24.13 9.05
CA PHE A 320 3.83 -23.82 8.66
C PHE A 320 4.44 -22.65 9.45
N TYR A 321 3.61 -21.88 10.16
CA TYR A 321 4.03 -20.74 11.00
C TYR A 321 3.77 -20.96 12.50
N SER A 322 3.60 -22.23 12.93
CA SER A 322 3.48 -22.60 14.35
C SER A 322 4.82 -23.06 14.91
#